data_AF-A0A1C3EQX3-F1
#
_entry.id   AF-A0A1C3EQX3-F1
#
_cell.length_a   1.000
_cell.length_b   1.000
_cell.length_c   1.000
_cell.angle_alpha   90.00
_cell.angle_beta   90.00
_cell.angle_gamma   90.00
#
_symmetry.space_group_name_H-M   'P 1'
#
loop_
_entity.id
_entity.type
_entity.pdbx_description
1 polymer ?
#
loop_
_entity_poly.entity_id
_entity_poly.type
_entity_poly.pdbx_seq_one_letter_code
_entity_poly.pdbx_strand_id
1 'polypeptide(L)'
;MIKRIFFLLVTLLSFKAAAQGLIHPLDFKGTEENKSEVIAQIKARVKKTYTEIGMGDPLTLRLMEKEELNSFKKLTKAKNRQMLDQVINQYCSIGMCNYNTIQTMYAEQMKASNDELTW
;
A
#
# COMPACT_ATOMS: atom_id res chain seq x y z
N MET A 1 -48.25 -35.21 10.54
CA MET A 1 -48.23 -33.74 10.40
C MET A 1 -46.77 -33.30 10.32
N ILE A 2 -46.32 -32.89 9.13
CA ILE A 2 -44.92 -32.56 8.82
C ILE A 2 -44.60 -31.16 9.37
N LYS A 3 -43.60 -31.03 10.25
CA LYS A 3 -42.97 -29.73 10.56
C LYS A 3 -41.57 -29.71 9.96
N ARG A 4 -41.46 -29.13 8.76
CA ARG A 4 -40.20 -28.78 8.12
C ARG A 4 -39.55 -27.65 8.91
N ILE A 5 -38.48 -27.94 9.64
CA ILE A 5 -37.59 -26.91 10.21
C ILE A 5 -36.45 -26.76 9.22
N PHE A 6 -36.53 -25.73 8.37
CA PHE A 6 -35.43 -25.32 7.50
C PHE A 6 -34.48 -24.48 8.35
N PHE A 7 -33.41 -25.08 8.86
CA PHE A 7 -32.37 -24.34 9.58
C PHE A 7 -31.43 -23.70 8.55
N LEU A 8 -31.72 -22.44 8.21
CA LEU A 8 -30.87 -21.62 7.34
C LEU A 8 -29.62 -21.22 8.14
N LEU A 9 -28.55 -21.99 7.99
CA LEU A 9 -27.23 -21.65 8.54
C LEU A 9 -26.63 -20.54 7.68
N VAL A 10 -27.00 -19.29 7.94
CA VAL A 10 -26.31 -18.12 7.38
C VAL A 10 -24.97 -18.00 8.11
N THR A 11 -23.94 -18.64 7.58
CA THR A 11 -22.56 -18.40 7.99
C THR A 11 -22.21 -16.97 7.58
N LEU A 12 -22.29 -16.04 8.53
CA LEU A 12 -21.64 -14.74 8.47
C LEU A 12 -20.14 -14.97 8.33
N LEU A 13 -19.63 -15.05 7.10
CA LEU A 13 -18.22 -14.85 6.81
C LEU A 13 -17.91 -13.39 7.14
N SER A 14 -17.59 -13.13 8.40
CA SER A 14 -16.93 -11.91 8.81
C SER A 14 -15.57 -11.89 8.10
N PHE A 15 -15.51 -11.29 6.92
CA PHE A 15 -14.25 -10.87 6.33
C PHE A 15 -13.64 -9.87 7.31
N LYS A 16 -12.75 -10.36 8.18
CA LYS A 16 -11.82 -9.50 8.86
C LYS A 16 -11.00 -8.87 7.76
N ALA A 17 -11.29 -7.61 7.43
CA ALA A 17 -10.37 -6.77 6.69
C ALA A 17 -9.12 -6.66 7.56
N ALA A 18 -8.21 -7.61 7.40
CA ALA A 18 -6.86 -7.44 7.89
C ALA A 18 -6.38 -6.11 7.31
N ALA A 19 -5.71 -5.29 8.12
CA ALA A 19 -4.94 -4.19 7.60
C ALA A 19 -3.86 -4.82 6.72
N GLN A 20 -4.18 -5.07 5.44
CA GLN A 20 -3.30 -5.73 4.52
C GLN A 20 -2.04 -4.86 4.46
N GLY A 21 -0.90 -5.45 4.81
CA GLY A 21 0.40 -4.81 4.66
C GLY A 21 0.56 -4.25 3.24
N LEU A 22 1.46 -3.29 3.08
CA LEU A 22 1.77 -2.74 1.76
C LEU A 22 2.03 -3.89 0.77
N ILE A 23 1.40 -3.87 -0.41
CA ILE A 23 1.73 -4.85 -1.44
C ILE A 23 3.17 -4.59 -1.86
N HIS A 24 4.03 -5.59 -1.67
CA HIS A 24 5.45 -5.40 -1.86
C HIS A 24 5.75 -5.18 -3.37
N PRO A 25 6.34 -4.03 -3.78
CA PRO A 25 6.47 -3.68 -5.20
C PRO A 25 7.29 -4.68 -6.03
N LEU A 26 8.29 -5.32 -5.44
CA LEU A 26 9.12 -6.32 -6.15
C LEU A 26 8.44 -7.70 -6.28
N ASP A 27 7.30 -7.92 -5.62
CA ASP A 27 6.49 -9.14 -5.77
C ASP A 27 5.35 -8.95 -6.76
N PHE A 28 5.26 -7.77 -7.37
CA PHE A 28 4.24 -7.43 -8.35
C PHE A 28 4.45 -8.21 -9.66
N LYS A 29 3.48 -9.07 -10.01
CA LYS A 29 3.56 -9.92 -11.20
C LYS A 29 2.98 -9.28 -12.46
N GLY A 30 2.31 -8.14 -12.34
CA GLY A 30 1.72 -7.44 -13.49
C GLY A 30 0.43 -8.07 -14.05
N THR A 31 -0.15 -9.07 -13.39
CA THR A 31 -1.47 -9.61 -13.78
C THR A 31 -2.58 -8.60 -13.51
N GLU A 32 -3.75 -8.78 -14.14
CA GLU A 32 -4.89 -7.87 -13.94
C GLU A 32 -5.40 -7.91 -12.50
N GLU A 33 -5.33 -9.07 -11.84
CA GLU A 33 -5.67 -9.23 -10.43
C GLU A 33 -4.74 -8.39 -9.55
N ASN A 34 -3.42 -8.49 -9.76
CA ASN A 34 -2.46 -7.70 -8.99
C ASN A 34 -2.61 -6.19 -9.25
N LYS A 35 -2.88 -5.79 -10.49
CA LYS A 35 -3.14 -4.36 -10.82
C LYS A 35 -4.35 -3.85 -10.05
N SER A 36 -5.45 -4.61 -10.06
CA SER A 36 -6.69 -4.27 -9.36
C SER A 36 -6.45 -4.15 -7.85
N GLU A 37 -5.72 -5.09 -7.27
CA GLU A 37 -5.40 -5.12 -5.84
C GLU A 37 -4.58 -3.90 -5.40
N VAL A 38 -3.53 -3.56 -6.17
CA VAL A 38 -2.70 -2.36 -5.91
C VAL A 38 -3.53 -1.09 -6.02
N ILE A 39 -4.35 -0.96 -7.06
CA ILE A 39 -5.22 0.21 -7.25
C ILE A 39 -6.22 0.34 -6.08
N ALA A 40 -6.83 -0.77 -5.66
CA ALA A 40 -7.77 -0.78 -4.55
C ALA A 40 -7.10 -0.35 -3.23
N GLN A 41 -5.89 -0.87 -2.96
CA GLN A 41 -5.13 -0.50 -1.77
C GLN A 41 -4.74 0.99 -1.77
N ILE A 42 -4.27 1.52 -2.91
CA ILE A 42 -3.93 2.94 -3.06
C ILE A 42 -5.16 3.81 -2.78
N LYS A 43 -6.29 3.53 -3.45
CA LYS A 43 -7.53 4.30 -3.26
C LYS A 43 -8.00 4.30 -1.82
N ALA A 44 -7.95 3.14 -1.15
CA ALA A 44 -8.36 3.02 0.24
C ALA A 44 -7.46 3.83 1.18
N ARG A 45 -6.14 3.73 1.03
CA ARG A 45 -5.16 4.46 1.85
C ARG A 45 -5.23 5.96 1.63
N VAL A 46 -5.22 6.41 0.37
CA VAL A 46 -5.32 7.84 0.02
C VAL A 46 -6.60 8.43 0.57
N LYS A 47 -7.75 7.77 0.35
CA LYS A 47 -9.03 8.26 0.90
C LYS A 47 -8.96 8.38 2.41
N LYS A 48 -8.46 7.37 3.11
CA LYS A 48 -8.33 7.40 4.58
C LYS A 48 -7.47 8.58 5.02
N THR A 49 -6.20 8.61 4.60
CA THR A 49 -5.22 9.61 5.03
C THR A 49 -5.67 11.04 4.73
N TYR A 50 -6.13 11.31 3.51
CA TYR A 50 -6.47 12.67 3.12
C TYR A 50 -7.82 13.14 3.67
N THR A 51 -8.79 12.23 3.86
CA THR A 51 -10.06 12.61 4.52
C THR A 51 -9.85 12.90 6.00
N GLU A 52 -8.98 12.16 6.69
CA GLU A 52 -8.65 12.37 8.11
C GLU A 52 -8.09 13.78 8.38
N ILE A 53 -7.44 14.40 7.38
CA ILE A 53 -6.89 15.76 7.47
C ILE A 53 -7.76 16.82 6.78
N GLY A 54 -9.01 16.50 6.43
CA GLY A 54 -9.94 17.45 5.81
C GLY A 54 -9.71 17.73 4.32
N MET A 55 -8.86 16.94 3.66
CA MET A 55 -8.50 17.05 2.24
C MET A 55 -9.14 15.93 1.38
N GLY A 56 -10.35 15.52 1.72
CA GLY A 56 -11.07 14.41 1.06
C GLY A 56 -11.78 14.77 -0.25
N ASP A 57 -11.51 15.93 -0.84
CA ASP A 57 -12.18 16.35 -2.08
C ASP A 57 -11.72 15.49 -3.28
N PRO A 58 -12.58 15.31 -4.30
CA PRO A 58 -12.26 14.43 -5.42
C PRO A 58 -10.99 14.80 -6.19
N LEU A 59 -10.64 16.08 -6.32
CA LEU A 59 -9.45 16.50 -7.05
C LEU A 59 -8.20 16.05 -6.30
N THR A 60 -8.12 16.36 -5.01
CA THR A 60 -7.00 15.95 -4.16
C THR A 60 -6.83 14.44 -4.16
N LEU A 61 -7.91 13.68 -3.95
CA LEU A 61 -7.85 12.22 -3.94
C LEU A 61 -7.29 11.66 -5.26
N ARG A 62 -7.73 12.17 -6.42
CA ARG A 62 -7.24 11.67 -7.73
C ARG A 62 -5.80 12.06 -8.02
N LEU A 63 -5.34 13.20 -7.53
CA LEU A 63 -3.93 13.58 -7.64
C LEU A 63 -3.05 12.65 -6.81
N MET A 64 -3.41 12.44 -5.55
CA MET A 64 -2.62 11.62 -4.62
C MET A 64 -2.62 10.14 -5.00
N GLU A 65 -3.75 9.60 -5.48
CA GLU A 65 -3.80 8.25 -6.04
C GLU A 65 -2.84 8.06 -7.23
N LYS A 66 -2.72 9.07 -8.10
CA LYS A 66 -1.79 9.02 -9.24
C LYS A 66 -0.34 9.06 -8.78
N GLU A 67 -0.02 9.90 -7.80
CA GLU A 67 1.32 9.96 -7.21
C GLU A 67 1.72 8.63 -6.60
N GLU A 68 0.85 8.04 -5.77
CA GLU A 68 1.06 6.72 -5.16
C GLU A 68 1.27 5.63 -6.22
N LEU A 69 0.45 5.62 -7.28
CA LEU A 69 0.59 4.64 -8.36
C LEU A 69 1.90 4.81 -9.14
N ASN A 70 2.34 6.06 -9.36
CA ASN A 70 3.61 6.34 -10.02
C ASN A 70 4.79 5.90 -9.15
N SER A 71 4.74 6.16 -7.85
CA SER A 71 5.77 5.73 -6.90
C SER A 71 5.82 4.21 -6.78
N PHE A 72 4.68 3.52 -6.74
CA PHE A 72 4.62 2.06 -6.84
C PHE A 72 5.35 1.54 -8.09
N LYS A 73 5.03 2.07 -9.28
CA LYS A 73 5.66 1.67 -10.54
C LYS A 73 7.16 1.97 -10.62
N LYS A 74 7.65 2.96 -9.87
CA LYS A 74 9.10 3.20 -9.73
C LYS A 74 9.73 2.14 -8.84
N LEU A 75 9.08 1.82 -7.72
CA LEU A 75 9.54 0.81 -6.76
C LEU A 75 9.56 -0.61 -7.33
N THR A 76 8.69 -0.96 -8.28
CA THR A 76 8.76 -2.26 -8.99
C THR A 76 10.09 -2.43 -9.76
N LYS A 77 10.82 -1.35 -10.01
CA LYS A 77 12.13 -1.34 -10.70
C LYS A 77 13.32 -1.28 -9.74
N ALA A 78 13.07 -1.22 -8.42
CA ALA A 78 14.13 -1.20 -7.43
C ALA A 78 15.07 -2.40 -7.59
N LYS A 79 16.36 -2.17 -7.33
CA LYS A 79 17.40 -3.19 -7.52
C LYS A 79 17.86 -3.79 -6.21
N ASN A 80 17.86 -3.01 -5.14
CA ASN A 80 18.26 -3.46 -3.82
C ASN A 80 17.02 -3.83 -3.00
N ARG A 81 16.60 -5.11 -3.06
CA ARG A 81 15.45 -5.61 -2.28
C ARG A 81 15.64 -5.41 -0.78
N GLN A 82 16.82 -5.72 -0.25
CA GLN A 82 17.10 -5.60 1.19
C GLN A 82 16.90 -4.16 1.68
N MET A 83 17.41 -3.17 0.94
CA MET A 83 17.21 -1.75 1.25
C MET A 83 15.72 -1.37 1.19
N LEU A 84 14.99 -1.87 0.19
CA LEU A 84 13.56 -1.62 0.08
C LEU A 84 12.78 -2.23 1.25
N ASP A 85 13.08 -3.47 1.63
CA ASP A 85 12.48 -4.17 2.77
C ASP A 85 12.73 -3.40 4.07
N GLN A 86 13.95 -2.89 4.28
CA GLN A 86 14.31 -2.06 5.43
C GLN A 86 13.48 -0.76 5.49
N VAL A 87 13.37 -0.06 4.36
CA VAL A 87 12.57 1.18 4.26
C VAL A 87 11.09 0.88 4.51
N ILE A 88 10.53 -0.17 3.92
CA ILE A 88 9.14 -0.59 4.16
C ILE A 88 8.92 -0.88 5.64
N ASN A 89 9.76 -1.70 6.26
CA ASN A 89 9.64 -2.04 7.68
C ASN A 89 9.72 -0.79 8.58
N GLN A 90 10.71 0.07 8.35
CA GLN A 90 10.92 1.27 9.14
C GLN A 90 9.70 2.20 9.07
N TYR A 91 9.29 2.61 7.87
CA TYR A 91 8.27 3.63 7.71
C TYR A 91 6.86 3.09 7.90
N CYS A 92 6.60 1.82 7.58
CA CYS A 92 5.30 1.23 7.88
C CYS A 92 5.08 1.04 9.38
N SER A 93 6.12 0.79 10.17
CA SER A 93 5.99 0.63 11.63
C SER A 93 5.52 1.90 12.35
N ILE A 94 5.81 3.07 11.78
CA ILE A 94 5.42 4.39 12.33
C ILE A 94 4.20 5.00 11.61
N GLY A 95 3.45 4.19 10.86
CA GLY A 95 2.23 4.62 10.17
C GLY A 95 2.44 5.36 8.85
N MET A 96 3.69 5.53 8.39
CA MET A 96 4.03 6.17 7.11
C MET A 96 4.08 5.16 5.96
N CYS A 97 3.12 4.24 5.92
CA CYS A 97 3.07 3.12 4.99
C CYS A 97 2.35 3.46 3.67
N ASN A 98 2.96 4.34 2.87
CA ASN A 98 2.49 4.76 1.55
C ASN A 98 3.64 4.72 0.52
N TYR A 99 3.34 4.47 -0.75
CA TYR A 99 4.36 4.24 -1.77
C TYR A 99 5.21 5.48 -2.05
N ASN A 100 4.67 6.68 -1.90
CA ASN A 100 5.44 7.90 -2.10
C ASN A 100 6.57 8.01 -1.07
N THR A 101 6.26 7.90 0.23
CA THR A 101 7.26 7.90 1.31
C THR A 101 8.28 6.79 1.10
N ILE A 102 7.84 5.57 0.80
CA ILE A 102 8.76 4.45 0.56
C ILE A 102 9.68 4.72 -0.64
N GLN A 103 9.16 5.28 -1.73
CA GLN A 103 9.96 5.62 -2.91
C GLN A 103 11.00 6.69 -2.63
N THR A 104 10.62 7.76 -1.93
CA THR A 104 11.54 8.83 -1.57
C THR A 104 12.63 8.30 -0.65
N MET A 105 12.28 7.57 0.40
CA MET A 105 13.24 7.10 1.39
C MET A 105 14.16 6.00 0.84
N TYR A 106 13.65 5.12 -0.03
CA TYR A 106 14.51 4.18 -0.76
C TYR A 106 15.54 4.92 -1.62
N ALA A 107 15.12 5.97 -2.34
CA ALA A 107 16.04 6.75 -3.17
C ALA A 107 17.11 7.48 -2.34
N GLU A 108 16.72 8.12 -1.23
CA GLU A 108 17.66 8.80 -0.33
C GLU A 108 18.66 7.82 0.29
N GLN A 109 18.21 6.64 0.73
CA GLN A 109 19.10 5.62 1.30
C GLN A 109 20.07 5.05 0.27
N MET A 110 19.62 4.84 -0.97
CA MET A 110 20.49 4.41 -2.07
C MET A 110 21.52 5.48 -2.46
N LYS A 111 21.21 6.76 -2.26
CA LYS A 111 22.16 7.85 -2.46
C LYS A 111 23.19 7.86 -1.33
N ALA A 112 22.71 7.93 -0.09
CA ALA A 112 23.54 8.00 1.11
C ALA A 112 24.46 6.77 1.29
N SER A 113 24.08 5.59 0.77
CA SER A 113 24.94 4.39 0.85
C SER A 113 26.26 4.52 0.08
N ASN A 114 26.41 5.55 -0.76
CA ASN A 114 27.63 5.85 -1.51
C ASN A 114 28.33 7.13 -1.02
N ASP A 115 27.77 7.79 -0.01
CA ASP A 115 28.29 9.04 0.53
C ASP A 115 29.06 8.74 1.83
N GLU A 116 30.25 9.33 1.97
CA GLU A 116 31.03 9.30 3.22
C GLU A 116 31.22 10.72 3.73
N LEU A 117 31.17 10.90 5.05
CA LEU A 117 31.46 12.20 5.66
C LEU A 117 32.96 12.49 5.55
N THR A 118 33.30 13.61 4.90
CA THR A 118 34.64 14.20 4.91
C THR A 118 34.66 15.43 5.80
N TRP A 119 35.79 15.69 6.46
CA TRP A 119 36.00 16.87 7.31
C TRP A 119 36.34 18.13 6.50
#